data_AF-A0A933JT62-F1
#
_entry.id   AF-A0A933JT62-F1
#
_cell.length_a   1.000
_cell.length_b   1.000
_cell.length_c   1.000
_cell.angle_alpha   90.00
_cell.angle_beta   90.00
_cell.angle_gamma   90.00
#
_symmetry.space_group_name_H-M   'P 1'
#
loop_
_entity.id
_entity.type
_entity.pdbx_description
1 polymer ?
#
loop_
_entity_poly.entity_id
_entity_poly.type
_entity_poly.pdbx_seq_one_letter_code
_entity_poly.pdbx_strand_id
1 'polypeptide(L)'
;MTRTLSILDAQHIGLTSFDVVDVREPDEFARGHLPGARSVPLSKLTESLGDHLPRDKVLFVCAKGMRSQVAASAAEKFGLGEVYSLEGGTLAWESAGLPVERPAPPAAVAAPRPLPVVDDSVSPELDAIVAVNMGELRRKRGMSLDELAGHTGLSRTLLGQIENGRTSPSVSMVWKIARVFDVPFSALLVTDRQSATTFLAGAKAKRLVSPDGRFSSRALFPAGESPNVEFYELFLAAHSREDAEPHRAGTRENLVVTAGRLDLELPTERFNLEKGDAIAFSADVPHAYVNPGRQECWMYLVMTYS
;
A
#
# COMPACT_ATOMS: atom_id res chain seq x y z
N MET A 1 -12.47 -36.31 25.21
CA MET A 1 -13.96 -36.27 25.09
C MET A 1 -14.32 -34.81 24.89
N THR A 2 -14.82 -34.46 23.70
CA THR A 2 -15.08 -33.06 23.33
C THR A 2 -15.98 -32.43 24.38
N ARG A 3 -15.53 -31.32 24.98
CA ARG A 3 -16.29 -30.63 26.03
C ARG A 3 -17.08 -29.49 25.40
N THR A 4 -18.39 -29.47 25.63
CA THR A 4 -19.20 -28.29 25.32
C THR A 4 -19.01 -27.28 26.44
N LEU A 5 -18.59 -26.07 26.11
CA LEU A 5 -18.39 -24.97 27.06
C LEU A 5 -19.60 -24.06 27.01
N SER A 6 -20.26 -23.85 28.15
CA SER A 6 -21.38 -22.91 28.24
C SER A 6 -20.89 -21.46 28.09
N ILE A 7 -21.78 -20.54 27.71
CA ILE A 7 -21.45 -19.11 27.62
C ILE A 7 -20.97 -18.57 28.97
N LEU A 8 -21.62 -18.95 30.06
CA LEU A 8 -21.27 -18.50 31.41
C LEU A 8 -19.87 -18.97 31.82
N ASP A 9 -19.52 -20.23 31.50
CA ASP A 9 -18.19 -20.76 31.77
C ASP A 9 -17.13 -20.08 30.90
N ALA A 10 -17.43 -19.81 29.64
CA ALA A 10 -16.55 -19.08 28.74
C ALA A 10 -16.26 -17.65 29.24
N GLN A 11 -17.25 -16.98 29.83
CA GLN A 11 -17.08 -15.68 30.46
C GLN A 11 -16.28 -15.76 31.76
N HIS A 12 -16.55 -16.76 32.61
CA HIS A 12 -15.87 -16.93 33.89
C HIS A 12 -14.38 -17.26 33.73
N ILE A 13 -14.04 -18.12 32.77
CA ILE A 13 -12.66 -18.53 32.46
C ILE A 13 -11.92 -17.46 31.63
N GLY A 14 -12.67 -16.68 30.84
CA GLY A 14 -12.15 -15.65 29.95
C GLY A 14 -11.63 -16.21 28.62
N LEU A 15 -11.96 -15.54 27.51
CA LEU A 15 -11.57 -15.97 26.16
C LEU A 15 -10.06 -15.96 25.91
N THR A 16 -9.31 -15.11 26.63
CA THR A 16 -7.83 -15.05 26.54
C THR A 16 -7.13 -16.30 27.07
N SER A 17 -7.85 -17.16 27.80
CA SER A 17 -7.38 -18.45 28.31
C SER A 17 -7.46 -19.57 27.26
N PHE A 18 -8.00 -19.28 26.06
CA PHE A 18 -8.16 -20.23 24.96
C PHE A 18 -7.50 -19.70 23.69
N ASP A 19 -7.04 -20.60 22.82
CA ASP A 19 -6.93 -20.27 21.40
C ASP A 19 -8.32 -20.39 20.76
N VAL A 20 -8.94 -19.26 20.45
CA VAL A 20 -10.32 -19.21 19.92
C VAL A 20 -10.29 -19.31 18.40
N VAL A 21 -10.85 -20.39 17.87
CA VAL A 21 -10.84 -20.70 16.44
C VAL A 21 -12.25 -20.69 15.89
N ASP A 22 -12.53 -19.75 14.99
CA ASP A 22 -13.81 -19.69 14.29
C ASP A 22 -13.74 -20.51 13.01
N VAL A 23 -14.57 -21.56 12.94
CA VAL A 23 -14.58 -22.54 11.84
C VAL A 23 -15.66 -22.25 10.79
N ARG A 24 -16.28 -21.07 10.86
CA ARG A 24 -17.20 -20.59 9.82
C ARG A 24 -16.44 -20.10 8.60
N GLU A 25 -17.18 -19.87 7.52
CA GLU A 25 -16.61 -19.24 6.33
C GLU A 25 -16.20 -17.78 6.61
N PRO A 26 -15.21 -17.22 5.88
CA PRO A 26 -14.68 -15.88 6.17
C PRO A 26 -15.74 -14.77 6.14
N ASP A 27 -16.79 -14.90 5.32
CA ASP A 27 -17.89 -13.94 5.25
C ASP A 27 -18.75 -13.96 6.52
N GLU A 28 -18.97 -15.14 7.12
CA GLU A 28 -19.66 -15.29 8.40
C GLU A 28 -18.85 -14.70 9.55
N PHE A 29 -17.54 -14.94 9.55
CA PHE A 29 -16.59 -14.37 10.51
C PHE A 29 -16.58 -12.83 10.44
N ALA A 30 -16.59 -12.28 9.22
CA ALA A 30 -16.57 -10.83 9.00
C ALA A 30 -17.83 -10.10 9.50
N ARG A 31 -18.99 -10.78 9.55
CA ARG A 31 -20.24 -10.19 10.08
C ARG A 31 -20.23 -10.00 11.59
N GLY A 32 -19.37 -10.73 12.30
CA GLY A 32 -19.25 -10.70 13.76
C GLY A 32 -18.70 -12.02 14.27
N HIS A 33 -17.69 -11.97 15.12
CA HIS A 33 -17.06 -13.13 15.75
C HIS A 33 -16.69 -12.83 17.20
N LEU A 34 -16.31 -13.86 17.96
CA LEU A 34 -15.87 -13.69 19.35
C LEU A 34 -14.56 -12.89 19.41
N PRO A 35 -14.37 -12.03 20.43
CA PRO A 35 -13.15 -11.24 20.57
C PRO A 35 -11.88 -12.11 20.58
N GLY A 36 -10.86 -11.71 19.81
CA GLY A 36 -9.59 -12.42 19.71
C GLY A 36 -9.65 -13.75 18.95
N ALA A 37 -10.77 -14.08 18.30
CA ALA A 37 -10.88 -15.28 17.49
C ALA A 37 -10.09 -15.15 16.18
N ARG A 38 -9.46 -16.23 15.73
CA ARG A 38 -8.86 -16.33 14.39
C ARG A 38 -9.75 -17.14 13.46
N SER A 39 -9.80 -16.75 12.18
CA SER A 39 -10.62 -17.41 11.16
C SER A 39 -9.87 -18.58 10.54
N VAL A 40 -10.39 -19.80 10.73
CA VAL A 40 -9.91 -21.02 10.06
C VAL A 40 -11.13 -21.87 9.66
N PRO A 41 -11.66 -21.70 8.43
CA PRO A 41 -12.84 -22.44 7.97
C PRO A 41 -12.68 -23.95 8.14
N LEU A 42 -13.78 -24.64 8.47
CA LEU A 42 -13.75 -26.08 8.75
C LEU A 42 -13.12 -26.90 7.61
N SER A 43 -13.37 -26.52 6.35
CA SER A 43 -12.79 -27.16 5.16
C SER A 43 -11.25 -27.18 5.21
N LYS A 44 -10.65 -26.00 5.41
CA LYS A 44 -9.20 -25.81 5.54
C LYS A 44 -8.64 -26.47 6.79
N LEU A 45 -9.37 -26.40 7.90
CA LEU A 45 -8.97 -27.03 9.14
C LEU A 45 -8.81 -28.54 8.95
N THR A 46 -9.79 -29.21 8.33
CA THR A 46 -9.73 -30.66 8.09
C THR A 46 -8.69 -31.10 7.06
N GLU A 47 -8.25 -30.20 6.17
CA GLU A 47 -7.21 -30.47 5.17
C GLU A 47 -5.80 -30.40 5.77
N SER A 48 -5.54 -29.49 6.71
CA SER A 48 -4.26 -29.41 7.44
C SER A 48 -4.44 -29.00 8.90
N LEU A 49 -4.81 -29.97 9.75
CA LEU A 49 -4.97 -29.76 11.20
C LEU A 49 -3.65 -29.33 11.86
N GLY A 50 -2.50 -29.86 11.42
CA GLY A 50 -1.19 -29.62 12.04
C GLY A 50 -0.65 -28.20 11.86
N ASP A 51 -0.94 -27.55 10.73
CA ASP A 51 -0.44 -26.20 10.41
C ASP A 51 -1.27 -25.09 11.07
N HIS A 52 -2.46 -25.43 11.56
CA HIS A 52 -3.48 -24.48 11.98
C HIS A 52 -3.85 -24.58 13.45
N LEU A 53 -3.17 -25.41 14.26
CA LEU A 53 -3.50 -25.60 15.67
C LEU A 53 -2.27 -25.37 16.58
N PRO A 54 -2.22 -24.24 17.32
CA PRO A 54 -1.30 -24.07 18.43
C PRO A 54 -1.98 -24.02 19.81
N ARG A 55 -1.20 -24.36 20.85
CA ARG A 55 -1.46 -24.31 22.31
C ARG A 55 -2.38 -25.39 22.89
N ASP A 56 -2.07 -25.77 24.13
CA ASP A 56 -2.63 -26.89 24.88
C ASP A 56 -4.17 -26.86 25.05
N LYS A 57 -4.82 -25.71 24.80
CA LYS A 57 -6.25 -25.46 25.04
C LYS A 57 -6.91 -24.63 23.94
N VAL A 58 -7.82 -25.26 23.18
CA VAL A 58 -8.49 -24.66 22.01
C VAL A 58 -10.01 -24.58 22.21
N LEU A 59 -10.61 -23.46 21.81
CA LEU A 59 -12.07 -23.27 21.76
C LEU A 59 -12.53 -23.08 20.31
N PHE A 60 -13.23 -24.07 19.77
CA PHE A 60 -13.85 -23.98 18.46
C PHE A 60 -15.22 -23.30 18.53
N VAL A 61 -15.47 -22.44 17.56
CA VAL A 61 -16.70 -21.66 17.47
C VAL A 61 -17.28 -21.73 16.08
N CYS A 62 -18.59 -21.93 15.97
CA CYS A 62 -19.33 -21.72 14.74
C CYS A 62 -20.69 -21.08 15.01
N ALA A 63 -21.59 -21.01 14.03
CA ALA A 63 -22.84 -20.26 14.19
C ALA A 63 -23.77 -20.84 15.27
N LYS A 64 -23.89 -22.18 15.36
CA LYS A 64 -24.85 -22.89 16.22
C LYS A 64 -24.26 -24.07 17.00
N GLY A 65 -22.94 -24.32 16.88
CA GLY A 65 -22.25 -25.44 17.54
C GLY A 65 -22.01 -26.69 16.67
N MET A 66 -22.74 -26.89 15.56
CA MET A 66 -22.62 -28.13 14.75
C MET A 66 -21.24 -28.29 14.06
N ARG A 67 -20.76 -27.25 13.36
CA ARG A 67 -19.44 -27.28 12.70
C ARG A 67 -18.27 -27.29 13.69
N SER A 68 -18.40 -26.59 14.82
CA SER A 68 -17.35 -26.56 15.85
C SER A 68 -17.23 -27.89 16.59
N GLN A 69 -18.31 -28.66 16.74
CA GLN A 69 -18.25 -30.04 17.23
C GLN A 69 -17.49 -30.97 16.27
N VAL A 70 -17.66 -30.81 14.96
CA VAL A 70 -16.90 -31.56 13.94
C VAL A 70 -15.42 -31.20 14.00
N ALA A 71 -15.09 -29.90 14.08
CA ALA A 71 -13.72 -29.43 14.27
C ALA A 71 -13.08 -29.99 15.55
N ALA A 72 -13.82 -29.94 16.67
CA ALA A 72 -13.36 -30.46 17.94
C ALA A 72 -13.09 -31.97 17.88
N SER A 73 -14.00 -32.76 17.29
CA SER A 73 -13.80 -34.20 17.13
C SER A 73 -12.58 -34.54 16.25
N ALA A 74 -12.32 -33.74 15.20
CA ALA A 74 -11.14 -33.91 14.36
C ALA A 74 -9.84 -33.57 15.12
N ALA A 75 -9.84 -32.47 15.89
CA ALA A 75 -8.74 -32.04 16.75
C ALA A 75 -8.41 -33.08 17.85
N GLU A 76 -9.41 -33.72 18.45
CA GLU A 76 -9.19 -34.77 19.45
C GLU A 76 -8.48 -35.99 18.88
N LYS A 77 -8.85 -36.42 17.66
CA LYS A 77 -8.20 -37.54 16.97
C LYS A 77 -6.73 -37.25 16.65
N PHE A 78 -6.38 -35.98 16.55
CA PHE A 78 -5.02 -35.50 16.34
C PHE A 78 -4.18 -35.42 17.64
N GLY A 79 -4.80 -35.69 18.81
CA GLY A 79 -4.09 -35.78 20.10
C GLY A 79 -4.01 -34.49 20.91
N LEU A 80 -4.85 -33.49 20.62
CA LEU A 80 -4.92 -32.27 21.44
C LEU A 80 -5.53 -32.53 22.82
N GLY A 81 -4.92 -31.94 23.86
CA GLY A 81 -5.24 -32.22 25.27
C GLY A 81 -6.56 -31.64 25.76
N GLU A 82 -6.82 -30.36 25.51
CA GLU A 82 -8.05 -29.69 25.94
C GLU A 82 -8.78 -29.01 24.78
N VAL A 83 -9.83 -29.66 24.27
CA VAL A 83 -10.63 -29.18 23.14
C VAL A 83 -12.06 -28.88 23.56
N TYR A 84 -12.50 -27.66 23.26
CA TYR A 84 -13.83 -27.17 23.59
C TYR A 84 -14.61 -26.75 22.35
N SER A 85 -15.93 -26.91 22.39
CA SER A 85 -16.86 -26.25 21.46
C SER A 85 -17.77 -25.32 22.25
N LEU A 86 -17.96 -24.09 21.79
CA LEU A 86 -18.88 -23.15 22.43
C LEU A 86 -20.34 -23.60 22.25
N GLU A 87 -21.09 -23.67 23.34
CA GLU A 87 -22.52 -23.99 23.34
C GLU A 87 -23.32 -22.91 22.62
N GLY A 88 -24.19 -23.32 21.68
CA GLY A 88 -25.04 -22.39 20.91
C GLY A 88 -24.28 -21.49 19.93
N GLY A 89 -22.94 -21.53 19.91
CA GLY A 89 -22.10 -20.83 18.95
C GLY A 89 -22.17 -19.30 19.05
N THR A 90 -21.79 -18.62 17.96
CA THR A 90 -21.80 -17.15 17.90
C THR A 90 -23.20 -16.56 18.05
N LEU A 91 -24.26 -17.26 17.60
CA LEU A 91 -25.63 -16.76 17.72
C LEU A 91 -26.09 -16.67 19.18
N ALA A 92 -25.72 -17.67 19.99
CA ALA A 92 -26.05 -17.64 21.42
C ALA A 92 -25.20 -16.60 22.16
N TRP A 93 -23.93 -16.43 21.77
CA TRP A 93 -23.06 -15.37 22.28
C TRP A 93 -23.62 -13.96 22.02
N GLU A 94 -24.05 -13.69 20.77
CA GLU A 94 -24.67 -12.42 20.39
C GLU A 94 -26.02 -12.20 21.08
N SER A 95 -26.83 -13.26 21.19
CA SER A 95 -28.15 -13.19 21.85
C SER A 95 -28.02 -12.95 23.36
N ALA A 96 -26.89 -13.32 23.97
CA ALA A 96 -26.52 -12.97 25.34
C ALA A 96 -26.01 -11.52 25.51
N GLY A 97 -25.95 -10.74 24.42
CA GLY A 97 -25.51 -9.34 24.43
C GLY A 97 -24.00 -9.15 24.63
N LEU A 98 -23.21 -10.19 24.36
CA LEU A 98 -21.76 -10.18 24.57
C LEU A 98 -21.01 -9.50 23.42
N PRO A 99 -19.82 -8.92 23.69
CA PRO A 99 -19.07 -8.19 22.68
C PRO A 99 -18.68 -9.11 21.53
N VAL A 100 -18.78 -8.59 20.30
CA VAL A 100 -18.28 -9.23 19.09
C VAL A 100 -17.29 -8.31 18.40
N GLU A 101 -16.24 -8.91 17.84
CA GLU A 101 -15.32 -8.22 16.95
C GLU A 101 -15.81 -8.34 15.52
N ARG A 102 -15.55 -7.30 14.75
CA ARG A 102 -15.75 -7.27 13.30
C ARG A 102 -14.41 -6.87 12.72
N PRO A 103 -13.89 -7.58 11.71
CA PRO A 103 -12.72 -7.10 11.00
C PRO A 103 -13.04 -5.68 10.52
N ALA A 104 -12.10 -4.75 10.73
CA ALA A 104 -12.21 -3.46 10.06
C ALA A 104 -12.45 -3.75 8.57
N PRO A 105 -13.42 -3.09 7.91
CA PRO A 105 -13.62 -3.30 6.49
C PRO A 105 -12.27 -3.10 5.81
N PRO A 106 -11.83 -4.00 4.91
CA PRO A 106 -10.68 -3.70 4.07
C PRO A 106 -10.97 -2.34 3.43
N ALA A 107 -9.97 -1.45 3.41
CA ALA A 107 -10.08 -0.21 2.66
C ALA A 107 -10.64 -0.56 1.28
N ALA A 108 -11.78 0.03 0.91
CA ALA A 108 -12.59 -0.43 -0.20
C ALA A 108 -11.76 -0.62 -1.47
N VAL A 109 -11.61 -1.86 -1.92
CA VAL A 109 -11.29 -2.13 -3.33
C VAL A 109 -12.58 -1.87 -4.09
N ALA A 110 -12.62 -0.77 -4.82
CA ALA A 110 -13.75 -0.43 -5.66
C ALA A 110 -14.02 -1.55 -6.69
N ALA A 111 -15.29 -1.97 -6.81
CA ALA A 111 -15.76 -2.66 -8.00
C ALA A 111 -15.42 -1.82 -9.26
N PRO A 112 -15.23 -2.43 -10.44
CA PRO A 112 -15.13 -1.64 -11.66
C PRO A 112 -16.39 -0.80 -11.79
N ARG A 113 -16.22 0.51 -11.62
CA ARG A 113 -17.25 1.52 -11.86
C ARG A 113 -17.76 1.29 -13.29
N PRO A 114 -19.08 1.29 -13.57
CA PRO A 114 -19.51 1.51 -14.95
C PRO A 114 -18.77 2.76 -15.41
N LEU A 115 -18.12 2.70 -16.58
CA LEU A 115 -17.45 3.87 -17.13
C LEU A 115 -18.40 5.06 -16.93
N PRO A 116 -17.95 6.16 -16.31
CA PRO A 116 -18.79 7.35 -16.29
C PRO A 116 -19.25 7.54 -17.73
N VAL A 117 -20.55 7.77 -17.94
CA VAL A 117 -20.96 8.44 -19.18
C VAL A 117 -20.08 9.67 -19.19
N VAL A 118 -19.09 9.66 -20.09
CA VAL A 118 -18.20 10.77 -20.26
C VAL A 118 -19.16 11.85 -20.72
N ASP A 119 -19.33 12.88 -19.89
CA ASP A 119 -19.86 14.11 -20.41
C ASP A 119 -18.89 14.50 -21.52
N ASP A 120 -19.33 14.39 -22.78
CA ASP A 120 -18.50 14.69 -23.96
C ASP A 120 -18.07 16.17 -23.98
N SER A 121 -18.48 16.97 -22.99
CA SER A 121 -17.74 18.16 -22.61
C SER A 121 -16.45 17.77 -21.86
N VAL A 122 -15.44 17.37 -22.64
CA VAL A 122 -14.04 17.52 -22.23
C VAL A 122 -13.89 18.92 -21.62
N SER A 123 -13.38 19.00 -20.39
CA SER A 123 -13.22 20.27 -19.67
C SER A 123 -12.47 21.25 -20.58
N PRO A 124 -12.96 22.50 -20.78
CA PRO A 124 -12.22 23.54 -21.50
C PRO A 124 -10.76 23.71 -21.02
N GLU A 125 -10.47 23.32 -19.77
CA GLU A 125 -9.12 23.27 -19.22
C GLU A 125 -8.24 22.20 -19.88
N LEU A 126 -8.77 20.99 -20.16
CA LEU A 126 -8.01 19.91 -20.77
C LEU A 126 -7.66 20.22 -22.23
N ASP A 127 -8.59 20.84 -22.96
CA ASP A 127 -8.35 21.31 -24.32
C ASP A 127 -7.22 22.33 -24.35
N ALA A 128 -7.22 23.28 -23.40
CA ALA A 128 -6.16 24.28 -23.27
C ALA A 128 -4.80 23.64 -22.94
N ILE A 129 -4.78 22.61 -22.08
CA ILE A 129 -3.56 21.88 -21.73
C ILE A 129 -2.97 21.18 -22.97
N VAL A 130 -3.80 20.45 -23.72
CA VAL A 130 -3.36 19.76 -24.94
C VAL A 130 -2.89 20.77 -26.00
N ALA A 131 -3.59 21.90 -26.14
CA ALA A 131 -3.22 22.98 -27.06
C ALA A 131 -1.81 23.52 -26.77
N VAL A 132 -1.55 23.89 -25.52
CA VAL A 132 -0.26 24.44 -25.06
C VAL A 132 0.85 23.42 -25.21
N ASN A 133 0.65 22.20 -24.71
CA ASN A 133 1.69 21.16 -24.71
C ASN A 133 2.06 20.73 -26.14
N MET A 134 1.07 20.59 -27.03
CA MET A 134 1.33 20.31 -28.44
C MET A 134 2.13 21.44 -29.10
N GLY A 135 1.73 22.70 -28.89
CA GLY A 135 2.43 23.85 -29.46
C GLY A 135 3.86 24.03 -28.94
N GLU A 136 4.12 23.66 -27.68
CA GLU A 136 5.47 23.63 -27.11
C GLU A 136 6.32 22.51 -27.72
N LEU A 137 5.83 21.27 -27.77
CA LEU A 137 6.54 20.14 -28.37
C LEU A 137 6.89 20.41 -29.84
N ARG A 138 5.93 20.97 -30.59
CA ARG A 138 6.11 21.33 -31.99
C ARG A 138 7.22 22.36 -32.18
N ARG A 139 7.18 23.46 -31.41
CA ARG A 139 8.21 24.52 -31.48
C ARG A 139 9.58 24.03 -31.00
N LYS A 140 9.64 23.19 -29.96
CA LYS A 140 10.88 22.62 -29.45
C LYS A 140 11.59 21.74 -30.49
N ARG A 141 10.83 21.06 -31.35
CA ARG A 141 11.37 20.29 -32.48
C ARG A 141 11.56 21.13 -33.77
N GLY A 142 11.32 22.43 -33.73
CA GLY A 142 11.41 23.30 -34.90
C GLY A 142 10.42 22.95 -36.02
N MET A 143 9.35 22.20 -35.69
CA MET A 143 8.41 21.66 -36.66
C MET A 143 7.31 22.68 -36.98
N SER A 144 6.92 22.81 -38.24
CA SER A 144 5.76 23.57 -38.69
C SER A 144 4.46 22.77 -38.49
N LEU A 145 3.31 23.44 -38.54
CA LEU A 145 2.01 22.75 -38.53
C LEU A 145 1.82 21.85 -39.77
N ASP A 146 2.45 22.19 -40.91
CA ASP A 146 2.40 21.37 -42.12
C ASP A 146 3.20 20.07 -41.97
N GLU A 147 4.38 20.14 -41.36
CA GLU A 147 5.19 18.96 -41.06
C GLU A 147 4.48 18.05 -40.04
N LEU A 148 3.89 18.64 -38.99
CA LEU A 148 3.12 17.87 -38.01
C LEU A 148 1.89 17.21 -38.66
N ALA A 149 1.21 17.90 -39.57
CA ALA A 149 0.12 17.35 -40.37
C ALA A 149 0.58 16.14 -41.19
N GLY A 150 1.72 16.28 -41.87
CA GLY A 150 2.34 15.20 -42.65
C GLY A 150 2.65 13.95 -41.82
N HIS A 151 3.14 14.12 -40.59
CA HIS A 151 3.49 12.99 -39.71
C HIS A 151 2.27 12.36 -39.00
N THR A 152 1.29 13.16 -38.60
CA THR A 152 0.11 12.68 -37.87
C THR A 152 -1.00 12.15 -38.78
N GLY A 153 -1.03 12.57 -40.04
CA GLY A 153 -2.15 12.35 -40.96
C GLY A 153 -3.40 13.18 -40.60
N LEU A 154 -3.26 14.20 -39.74
CA LEU A 154 -4.30 15.16 -39.42
C LEU A 154 -4.14 16.42 -40.29
N SER A 155 -5.22 17.15 -40.56
CA SER A 155 -5.12 18.37 -41.37
C SER A 155 -4.41 19.49 -40.62
N ARG A 156 -3.63 20.32 -41.34
CA ARG A 156 -2.99 21.53 -40.79
C ARG A 156 -4.02 22.43 -40.09
N THR A 157 -5.21 22.58 -40.68
CA THR A 157 -6.29 23.38 -40.11
C THR A 157 -6.77 22.82 -38.77
N LEU A 158 -6.97 21.50 -38.67
CA LEU A 158 -7.39 20.85 -37.44
C LEU A 158 -6.32 20.97 -36.35
N LEU A 159 -5.05 20.71 -36.67
CA LEU A 159 -3.94 20.90 -35.75
C LEU A 159 -3.83 22.36 -35.29
N GLY A 160 -4.04 23.33 -36.19
CA GLY A 160 -4.09 24.74 -35.85
C GLY A 160 -5.27 25.09 -34.93
N GLN A 161 -6.43 24.46 -35.09
CA GLN A 161 -7.56 24.65 -34.18
C GLN A 161 -7.28 24.06 -32.80
N ILE A 162 -6.61 22.89 -32.74
CA ILE A 162 -6.19 22.27 -31.48
C ILE A 162 -5.16 23.16 -30.78
N GLU A 163 -4.11 23.64 -31.47
CA GLU A 163 -3.04 24.45 -30.87
C GLU A 163 -3.55 25.80 -30.31
N ASN A 164 -4.62 26.33 -30.89
CA ASN A 164 -5.25 27.57 -30.45
C ASN A 164 -6.41 27.34 -29.46
N GLY A 165 -6.63 26.10 -28.99
CA GLY A 165 -7.69 25.75 -28.05
C GLY A 165 -9.12 25.97 -28.59
N ARG A 166 -9.29 25.95 -29.91
CA ARG A 166 -10.60 26.18 -30.58
C ARG A 166 -11.40 24.90 -30.82
N THR A 167 -10.80 23.73 -30.63
CA THR A 167 -11.46 22.43 -30.78
C THR A 167 -10.89 21.42 -29.80
N SER A 168 -11.76 20.54 -29.31
CA SER A 168 -11.35 19.43 -28.44
C SER A 168 -10.82 18.28 -29.30
N PRO A 169 -9.54 17.87 -29.13
CA PRO A 169 -9.01 16.72 -29.84
C PRO A 169 -9.56 15.41 -29.25
N SER A 170 -9.90 14.45 -30.10
CA SER A 170 -10.22 13.11 -29.62
C SER A 170 -8.98 12.41 -29.05
N VAL A 171 -9.17 11.45 -28.15
CA VAL A 171 -8.07 10.65 -27.57
C VAL A 171 -7.17 10.06 -28.65
N SER A 172 -7.75 9.56 -29.75
CA SER A 172 -7.01 9.04 -30.90
C SER A 172 -6.11 10.09 -31.57
N MET A 173 -6.57 11.34 -31.67
CA MET A 173 -5.75 12.45 -32.20
C MET A 173 -4.58 12.76 -31.27
N VAL A 174 -4.81 12.82 -29.96
CA VAL A 174 -3.75 13.06 -28.96
C VAL A 174 -2.69 11.95 -29.01
N TRP A 175 -3.07 10.67 -29.14
CA TRP A 175 -2.14 9.56 -29.32
C TRP A 175 -1.29 9.67 -30.60
N LYS A 176 -1.90 10.09 -31.73
CA LYS A 176 -1.16 10.33 -32.98
C LYS A 176 -0.13 11.42 -32.81
N ILE A 177 -0.49 12.53 -32.15
CA ILE A 177 0.40 13.66 -31.87
C ILE A 177 1.55 13.21 -30.96
N ALA A 178 1.25 12.52 -29.86
CA ALA A 178 2.25 12.03 -28.90
C ALA A 178 3.29 11.12 -29.57
N ARG A 179 2.86 10.23 -30.47
CA ARG A 179 3.75 9.33 -31.22
C ARG A 179 4.73 10.07 -32.13
N VAL A 180 4.30 11.15 -32.79
CA VAL A 180 5.21 11.96 -33.63
C VAL A 180 6.31 12.61 -32.79
N PHE A 181 5.98 13.00 -31.56
CA PHE A 181 6.93 13.59 -30.63
C PHE A 181 7.68 12.58 -29.76
N ASP A 182 7.44 11.29 -29.94
CA ASP A 182 8.05 10.22 -29.13
C ASP A 182 7.93 10.48 -27.62
N VAL A 183 6.74 10.88 -27.19
CA VAL A 183 6.42 11.15 -25.78
C VAL A 183 5.24 10.28 -25.32
N PRO A 184 5.15 9.94 -24.03
CA PRO A 184 3.96 9.27 -23.50
C PRO A 184 2.73 10.20 -23.63
N PHE A 185 1.55 9.60 -23.77
CA PHE A 185 0.27 10.32 -23.84
C PHE A 185 0.06 11.33 -22.69
N SER A 186 0.53 10.97 -21.48
CA SER A 186 0.47 11.85 -20.31
C SER A 186 1.20 13.17 -20.52
N ALA A 187 2.25 13.24 -21.34
CA ALA A 187 3.00 14.47 -21.58
C ALA A 187 2.15 15.58 -22.24
N LEU A 188 1.05 15.22 -22.91
CA LEU A 188 0.11 16.18 -23.48
C LEU A 188 -1.02 16.57 -22.52
N LEU A 189 -1.20 15.83 -21.42
CA LEU A 189 -2.26 16.06 -20.42
C LEU A 189 -1.74 16.65 -19.11
N VAL A 190 -0.43 16.72 -18.94
CA VAL A 190 0.18 17.27 -17.73
C VAL A 190 -0.04 18.78 -17.70
N THR A 191 -0.71 19.22 -16.64
CA THR A 191 -0.96 20.63 -16.29
C THR A 191 0.21 21.26 -15.54
N ASP A 192 1.34 20.55 -15.41
CA ASP A 192 2.39 20.87 -14.44
C ASP A 192 3.14 22.16 -14.78
N ARG A 193 2.50 23.25 -14.37
CA ARG A 193 3.09 24.52 -14.00
C ARG A 193 2.30 25.09 -12.82
N GLN A 194 2.16 24.32 -11.73
CA GLN A 194 1.96 24.97 -10.44
C GLN A 194 3.31 25.44 -9.94
N SER A 195 3.60 26.72 -10.19
CA SER A 195 4.75 27.48 -9.67
C SER A 195 6.11 26.80 -9.83
N ALA A 196 6.95 27.29 -10.74
CA ALA A 196 8.31 26.79 -10.98
C ALA A 196 9.24 26.76 -9.73
N THR A 197 8.75 27.14 -8.56
CA THR A 197 9.44 27.02 -7.27
C THR A 197 8.41 26.88 -6.15
N THR A 198 8.48 25.77 -5.42
CA THR A 198 7.75 25.57 -4.16
C THR A 198 8.70 25.76 -2.99
N PHE A 199 8.39 26.69 -2.09
CA PHE A 199 9.15 26.88 -0.85
C PHE A 199 8.58 25.98 0.25
N LEU A 200 9.38 25.01 0.70
CA LEU A 200 9.03 24.14 1.81
C LEU A 200 9.77 24.60 3.08
N ALA A 201 9.04 25.25 3.99
CA ALA A 201 9.60 25.60 5.30
C ALA A 201 9.87 24.33 6.12
N GLY A 202 11.09 24.17 6.63
CA GLY A 202 11.50 22.95 7.35
C GLY A 202 10.65 22.59 8.57
N ALA A 203 10.04 23.58 9.23
CA ALA A 203 9.12 23.37 10.36
C ALA A 203 7.73 22.86 9.96
N LYS A 204 7.35 22.99 8.67
CA LYS A 204 6.06 22.56 8.14
C LYS A 204 6.15 21.24 7.35
N ALA A 205 7.36 20.75 7.13
CA ALA A 205 7.59 19.49 6.41
C ALA A 205 7.02 18.31 7.20
N LYS A 206 6.33 17.40 6.49
CA LYS A 206 5.79 16.18 7.08
C LYS A 206 6.95 15.33 7.62
N ARG A 207 6.89 14.99 8.91
CA ARG A 207 7.85 14.11 9.58
C ARG A 207 7.13 12.90 10.14
N LEU A 208 7.60 11.72 9.76
CA LEU A 208 7.24 10.45 10.38
C LEU A 208 8.33 10.10 11.39
N VAL A 209 7.92 9.63 12.56
CA VAL A 209 8.82 9.30 13.66
C VAL A 209 8.44 7.91 14.15
N SER A 210 9.43 7.05 14.40
CA SER A 210 9.19 5.74 14.99
C SER A 210 8.60 5.88 16.40
N PRO A 211 7.84 4.89 16.92
CA PRO A 211 7.23 4.98 18.24
C PRO A 211 8.22 5.25 19.39
N ASP A 212 9.46 4.80 19.24
CA ASP A 212 10.54 4.99 20.21
C ASP A 212 11.35 6.28 20.00
N GLY A 213 11.04 7.06 18.95
CA GLY A 213 11.73 8.30 18.59
C GLY A 213 13.14 8.12 18.05
N ARG A 214 13.58 6.88 17.78
CA ARG A 214 14.95 6.55 17.40
C ARG A 214 15.20 6.63 15.90
N PHE A 215 14.14 6.69 15.11
CA PHE A 215 14.17 6.94 13.67
C PHE A 215 13.19 8.06 13.32
N SER A 216 13.56 8.90 12.36
CA SER A 216 12.58 9.77 11.71
C SER A 216 12.89 10.01 10.24
N SER A 217 11.84 10.18 9.45
CA SER A 217 11.90 10.55 8.05
C SER A 217 11.11 11.84 7.84
N ARG A 218 11.78 12.90 7.35
CA ARG A 218 11.15 14.18 6.99
C ARG A 218 11.14 14.33 5.48
N ALA A 219 9.95 14.50 4.91
CA ALA A 219 9.78 14.78 3.49
C ALA A 219 10.33 16.15 3.11
N LEU A 220 11.12 16.22 2.04
CA LEU A 220 11.73 17.41 1.45
C LEU A 220 11.09 17.77 0.10
N PHE A 221 9.85 17.33 -0.11
CA PHE A 221 9.03 17.58 -1.29
C PHE A 221 7.61 18.00 -0.87
N PRO A 222 6.84 18.66 -1.76
CA PRO A 222 5.48 19.11 -1.45
C PRO A 222 4.52 17.94 -1.19
N ALA A 223 3.61 18.09 -0.23
CA ALA A 223 2.58 17.09 0.04
C ALA A 223 1.46 17.14 -1.01
N GLY A 224 0.93 15.97 -1.39
CA GLY A 224 -0.21 15.87 -2.32
C GLY A 224 0.19 15.79 -3.80
N GLU A 225 1.47 15.97 -4.11
CA GLU A 225 2.06 15.50 -5.36
C GLU A 225 2.37 14.00 -5.18
N SER A 226 2.09 13.18 -6.18
CA SER A 226 2.62 11.81 -6.28
C SER A 226 3.80 11.83 -7.24
N PRO A 227 4.98 12.32 -6.81
CA PRO A 227 6.10 12.47 -7.71
C PRO A 227 6.66 11.09 -8.07
N ASN A 228 7.21 10.97 -9.28
CA ASN A 228 8.08 9.82 -9.63
C ASN A 228 9.37 9.80 -8.78
N VAL A 229 9.59 10.83 -7.96
CA VAL A 229 10.79 11.06 -7.13
C VAL A 229 10.39 11.61 -5.76
N GLU A 230 10.73 10.91 -4.69
CA GLU A 230 10.56 11.38 -3.32
C GLU A 230 11.93 11.72 -2.72
N PHE A 231 12.01 12.77 -1.90
CA PHE A 231 13.24 13.23 -1.27
C PHE A 231 13.09 13.36 0.24
N TYR A 232 13.99 12.75 1.01
CA TYR A 232 13.87 12.64 2.46
C TYR A 232 15.15 13.07 3.18
N GLU A 233 14.97 13.68 4.35
CA GLU A 233 15.97 13.71 5.42
C GLU A 233 15.67 12.57 6.39
N LEU A 234 16.65 11.71 6.64
CA LEU A 234 16.55 10.61 7.58
C LEU A 234 17.43 10.88 8.81
N PHE A 235 16.93 10.47 9.95
CA PHE A 235 17.61 10.49 11.24
C PHE A 235 17.58 9.10 11.86
N LEU A 236 18.72 8.66 12.38
CA LEU A 236 18.84 7.41 13.12
C LEU A 236 19.71 7.61 14.38
N ALA A 237 19.12 7.40 15.55
CA ALA A 237 19.81 7.56 16.83
C ALA A 237 20.98 6.55 16.99
N ALA A 238 21.90 6.84 17.91
CA ALA A 238 23.05 5.98 18.18
C ALA A 238 22.64 4.55 18.53
N HIS A 239 23.27 3.55 17.91
CA HIS A 239 22.97 2.12 18.12
C HIS A 239 21.52 1.72 17.76
N SER A 240 20.88 2.44 16.83
CA SER A 240 19.53 2.12 16.35
C SER A 240 19.54 1.38 15.02
N ARG A 241 18.42 0.73 14.73
CA ARG A 241 18.13 0.03 13.48
C ARG A 241 16.74 0.43 13.01
N GLU A 242 16.59 0.63 11.71
CA GLU A 242 15.30 0.74 11.03
C GLU A 242 15.25 -0.32 9.92
N ASP A 243 14.28 -1.24 10.00
CA ASP A 243 14.04 -2.26 8.98
C ASP A 243 12.97 -1.77 8.00
N ALA A 244 13.27 -1.87 6.71
CA ALA A 244 12.38 -1.49 5.63
C ALA A 244 11.84 -2.72 4.89
N GLU A 245 10.53 -2.77 4.72
CA GLU A 245 9.89 -3.74 3.83
C GLU A 245 10.25 -3.43 2.37
N PRO A 246 10.29 -4.44 1.48
CA PRO A 246 10.48 -4.23 0.05
C PRO A 246 9.55 -3.14 -0.47
N HIS A 247 10.13 -2.13 -1.10
CA HIS A 247 9.34 -1.12 -1.79
C HIS A 247 8.73 -1.71 -3.06
N ARG A 248 7.89 -0.91 -3.73
CA ARG A 248 7.29 -1.29 -5.00
C ARG A 248 8.37 -1.76 -5.99
N ALA A 249 8.03 -2.76 -6.80
CA ALA A 249 8.94 -3.29 -7.82
C ALA A 249 9.53 -2.16 -8.70
N GLY A 250 10.86 -2.18 -8.89
CA GLY A 250 11.60 -1.18 -9.65
C GLY A 250 11.96 0.09 -8.87
N THR A 251 11.52 0.23 -7.61
CA THR A 251 11.96 1.34 -6.76
C THR A 251 13.46 1.31 -6.56
N ARG A 252 14.10 2.47 -6.76
CA ARG A 252 15.51 2.69 -6.46
C ARG A 252 15.67 3.76 -5.42
N GLU A 253 16.73 3.61 -4.64
CA GLU A 253 17.12 4.58 -3.64
C GLU A 253 18.54 5.07 -3.90
N ASN A 254 18.76 6.35 -3.64
CA ASN A 254 20.06 7.02 -3.69
C ASN A 254 20.25 7.82 -2.40
N LEU A 255 21.16 7.37 -1.57
CA LEU A 255 21.37 7.86 -0.21
C LEU A 255 22.77 8.45 -0.05
N VAL A 256 22.90 9.53 0.72
CA VAL A 256 24.18 10.07 1.18
C VAL A 256 24.17 10.29 2.69
N VAL A 257 25.27 9.91 3.36
CA VAL A 257 25.46 10.14 4.80
C VAL A 257 26.05 11.54 5.02
N THR A 258 25.38 12.39 5.79
CA THR A 258 25.83 13.78 6.05
C THR A 258 26.45 13.97 7.43
N ALA A 259 26.10 13.09 8.39
CA ALA A 259 26.74 12.99 9.69
C ALA A 259 26.62 11.57 10.26
N GLY A 260 27.57 11.15 11.07
CA GLY A 260 27.59 9.81 11.68
C GLY A 260 28.10 8.73 10.72
N ARG A 261 27.61 7.49 10.93
CA ARG A 261 27.97 6.30 10.15
C ARG A 261 26.74 5.41 9.98
N LEU A 262 26.60 4.81 8.81
CA LEU A 262 25.50 3.92 8.45
C LEU A 262 26.06 2.56 8.01
N ASP A 263 25.54 1.48 8.57
CA ASP A 263 25.64 0.15 8.00
C ASP A 263 24.33 -0.12 7.25
N LEU A 264 24.40 -0.16 5.91
CA LEU A 264 23.28 -0.57 5.06
C LEU A 264 23.33 -2.09 4.89
N GLU A 265 22.27 -2.77 5.29
CA GLU A 265 22.12 -4.21 5.09
C GLU A 265 21.10 -4.49 4.00
N LEU A 266 21.56 -5.14 2.93
CA LEU A 266 20.74 -5.73 1.88
C LEU A 266 20.68 -7.26 2.09
N PRO A 267 19.83 -8.01 1.38
CA PRO A 267 19.69 -9.46 1.62
C PRO A 267 20.98 -10.25 1.43
N THR A 268 21.85 -9.80 0.54
CA THR A 268 23.09 -10.49 0.15
C THR A 268 24.36 -9.68 0.43
N GLU A 269 24.23 -8.40 0.74
CA GLU A 269 25.35 -7.46 0.79
C GLU A 269 25.23 -6.53 1.99
N ARG A 270 26.37 -6.06 2.49
CA ARG A 270 26.42 -5.07 3.56
C ARG A 270 27.43 -3.99 3.19
N PHE A 271 27.05 -2.75 3.41
CA PHE A 271 27.87 -1.59 3.10
C PHE A 271 28.05 -0.73 4.35
N ASN A 272 29.29 -0.42 4.69
CA ASN A 272 29.61 0.55 5.73
C ASN A 272 29.87 1.89 5.06
N LEU A 273 29.07 2.89 5.41
CA LEU A 273 29.09 4.23 4.83
C LEU A 273 29.45 5.24 5.91
N GLU A 274 30.51 6.01 5.67
CA GLU A 274 30.91 7.12 6.52
C GLU A 274 30.36 8.45 5.98
N LYS A 275 30.55 9.53 6.75
CA LYS A 275 30.15 10.87 6.32
C LYS A 275 30.74 11.21 4.95
N GLY A 276 29.87 11.57 4.02
CA GLY A 276 30.22 11.94 2.64
C GLY A 276 30.04 10.80 1.64
N ASP A 277 29.94 9.55 2.11
CA ASP A 277 29.68 8.41 1.24
C ASP A 277 28.24 8.42 0.76
N ALA A 278 28.07 8.02 -0.49
CA ALA A 278 26.78 7.87 -1.14
C ALA A 278 26.65 6.48 -1.78
N ILE A 279 25.43 5.96 -1.82
CA ILE A 279 25.11 4.67 -2.41
C ILE A 279 23.80 4.74 -3.16
N ALA A 280 23.69 4.01 -4.27
CA ALA A 280 22.44 3.82 -4.97
C ALA A 280 22.17 2.32 -5.16
N PHE A 281 20.97 1.87 -4.80
CA PHE A 281 20.60 0.46 -4.81
C PHE A 281 19.13 0.26 -5.19
N SER A 282 18.75 -0.98 -5.49
CA SER A 282 17.34 -1.36 -5.69
C SER A 282 16.69 -1.56 -4.33
N ALA A 283 15.62 -0.81 -4.05
CA ALA A 283 14.92 -0.85 -2.77
C ALA A 283 13.63 -1.69 -2.82
N ASP A 284 13.39 -2.39 -3.93
CA ASP A 284 12.34 -3.39 -4.08
C ASP A 284 12.69 -4.74 -3.42
N VAL A 285 13.64 -4.72 -2.50
CA VAL A 285 14.07 -5.84 -1.66
C VAL A 285 14.08 -5.40 -0.19
N PRO A 286 13.98 -6.33 0.77
CA PRO A 286 14.11 -5.98 2.18
C PRO A 286 15.48 -5.38 2.44
N HIS A 287 15.54 -4.31 3.22
CA HIS A 287 16.80 -3.66 3.58
C HIS A 287 16.71 -3.04 4.96
N ALA A 288 17.85 -2.75 5.58
CA ALA A 288 17.88 -2.12 6.89
C ALA A 288 18.96 -1.04 6.99
N TYR A 289 18.61 0.03 7.68
CA TYR A 289 19.50 1.11 8.06
C TYR A 289 19.94 0.91 9.50
N VAL A 290 21.24 0.70 9.72
CA VAL A 290 21.79 0.46 11.06
C VAL A 290 22.80 1.54 11.40
N ASN A 291 22.64 2.23 12.52
CA ASN A 291 23.65 3.14 13.03
C ASN A 291 24.50 2.40 14.08
N PRO A 292 25.69 1.88 13.73
CA PRO A 292 26.57 1.21 14.69
C PRO A 292 27.28 2.20 15.63
N GLY A 293 27.23 3.50 15.33
CA GLY A 293 27.96 4.55 16.01
C GLY A 293 27.34 4.95 17.35
N ARG A 294 28.16 5.64 18.15
CA ARG A 294 27.76 6.25 19.45
C ARG A 294 27.16 7.65 19.28
N GLN A 295 27.17 8.17 18.06
CA GLN A 295 26.61 9.47 17.68
C GLN A 295 25.40 9.23 16.77
N GLU A 296 24.56 10.26 16.62
CA GLU A 296 23.45 10.25 15.67
C GLU A 296 23.96 10.13 14.23
N CYS A 297 23.16 9.48 13.38
CA CYS A 297 23.40 9.37 11.95
C CYS A 297 22.31 10.16 11.20
N TRP A 298 22.76 11.03 10.30
CA TRP A 298 21.91 11.88 9.46
C TRP A 298 22.19 11.58 7.99
N MET A 299 21.13 11.44 7.21
CA MET A 299 21.22 11.02 5.81
C MET A 299 20.21 11.81 4.96
N TYR A 300 20.50 11.93 3.68
CA TYR A 300 19.54 12.35 2.67
C TYR A 300 19.28 11.19 1.71
N LEU A 301 18.02 10.95 1.38
CA LEU A 301 17.57 9.82 0.58
C LEU A 301 16.67 10.32 -0.54
N VAL A 302 17.03 10.04 -1.79
CA VAL A 302 16.15 10.20 -2.95
C VAL A 302 15.64 8.82 -3.34
N MET A 303 14.32 8.64 -3.34
CA MET A 303 13.66 7.45 -3.83
C MET A 303 13.03 7.74 -5.19
N THR A 304 13.21 6.85 -6.16
CA THR A 304 12.68 7.00 -7.51
C THR A 304 11.89 5.77 -7.91
N TYR A 305 10.76 5.98 -8.59
CA TYR A 305 9.90 4.93 -9.10
C TYR A 305 10.05 4.81 -10.62
N SER A 306 10.14 3.58 -11.11
CA SER A 306 10.16 3.24 -12.54
C SER A 306 8.81 2.76 -13.06
#